data_AF-A0A8T5IS91-F1
#
_entry.id   AF-A0A8T5IS91-F1
#
_cell.length_a   1.000
_cell.length_b   1.000
_cell.length_c   1.000
_cell.angle_alpha   90.00
_cell.angle_beta   90.00
_cell.angle_gamma   90.00
#
_symmetry.space_group_name_H-M   'P 1'
#
loop_
_entity.id
_entity.type
_entity.pdbx_description
1 polymer ?
#
loop_
_entity_poly.entity_id
_entity_poly.type
_entity_poly.pdbx_seq_one_letter_code
_entity_poly.pdbx_strand_id
1 'polypeptide(L)'
;MDFKKWMKRKRILWHNHFIPSLIAAVVVAVLSFLYNLTISNIILFASVGASAIILTNTRSHHLFKLKTIITAYFIAIVISSLVYLLNTIVTLHTSINLFLLIFLVGFSLFLFDASHPPAIASSISFILLDRPLIYLIYLFFAIMMLLVILRFITYVASPKLSIKDFYKEFKKLI
;
A
#
# COMPACT_ATOMS: atom_id res chain seq x y z
N MET A 1 29.52 -24.63 -11.20
CA MET A 1 28.22 -24.52 -10.51
C MET A 1 27.19 -25.29 -11.34
N ASP A 2 26.52 -26.29 -10.77
CA ASP A 2 25.70 -27.25 -11.52
C ASP A 2 24.41 -26.63 -12.08
N PHE A 3 24.23 -26.66 -13.41
CA PHE A 3 23.16 -25.98 -14.14
C PHE A 3 21.76 -26.42 -13.69
N LYS A 4 21.60 -27.70 -13.31
CA LYS A 4 20.34 -28.22 -12.74
C LYS A 4 20.01 -27.60 -11.38
N LYS A 5 21.02 -27.40 -10.51
CA LYS A 5 20.86 -26.69 -9.22
C LYS A 5 20.54 -25.22 -9.43
N TRP A 6 21.13 -24.58 -10.44
CA TRP A 6 20.83 -23.18 -10.79
C TRP A 6 19.39 -23.02 -11.30
N MET A 7 18.92 -23.89 -12.21
CA MET A 7 17.54 -23.89 -12.70
C MET A 7 16.50 -24.12 -11.61
N LYS A 8 16.72 -25.10 -10.70
CA LYS A 8 15.82 -25.33 -9.56
C LYS A 8 15.76 -24.11 -8.64
N ARG A 9 16.89 -23.47 -8.35
CA ARG A 9 16.92 -22.23 -7.55
C ARG A 9 16.17 -21.08 -8.24
N LYS A 10 16.36 -20.89 -9.55
CA LYS A 10 15.64 -19.87 -10.31
C LYS A 10 14.14 -20.12 -10.34
N ARG A 11 13.69 -21.36 -10.53
CA ARG A 11 12.25 -21.70 -10.55
C ARG A 11 11.57 -21.40 -9.22
N ILE A 12 12.22 -21.74 -8.11
CA ILE A 12 11.72 -21.46 -6.75
C ILE A 12 11.71 -19.94 -6.48
N LEU A 13 12.77 -19.22 -6.90
CA LEU A 13 12.81 -17.76 -6.78
C LEU A 13 11.72 -17.09 -7.62
N TRP A 14 11.49 -17.54 -8.85
CA TRP A 14 10.43 -17.07 -9.71
C TRP A 14 9.07 -17.31 -9.06
N HIS A 15 8.76 -18.53 -8.64
CA HIS A 15 7.47 -18.85 -8.04
C HIS A 15 7.17 -17.98 -6.79
N ASN A 16 8.19 -17.77 -5.94
CA ASN A 16 8.02 -17.02 -4.68
C ASN A 16 7.87 -15.50 -4.85
N HIS A 17 8.25 -14.90 -5.99
CA HIS A 17 8.15 -13.44 -6.21
C HIS A 17 7.17 -13.09 -7.32
N PHE A 18 7.14 -13.90 -8.39
CA PHE A 18 6.30 -13.69 -9.55
C PHE A 18 4.84 -13.92 -9.22
N ILE A 19 4.48 -15.01 -8.51
CA ILE A 19 3.07 -15.32 -8.25
C ILE A 19 2.39 -14.26 -7.38
N PRO A 20 2.95 -13.84 -6.23
CA PRO A 20 2.32 -12.81 -5.42
C PRO A 20 2.21 -11.46 -6.14
N SER A 21 3.24 -11.07 -6.91
CA SER A 21 3.24 -9.84 -7.71
C SER A 21 2.23 -9.90 -8.85
N LEU A 22 2.08 -11.06 -9.49
CA LEU A 22 1.09 -11.30 -10.54
C LEU A 22 -0.32 -11.26 -9.98
N ILE A 23 -0.57 -11.89 -8.83
CA ILE A 23 -1.87 -11.84 -8.15
C ILE A 23 -2.22 -10.38 -7.80
N ALA A 24 -1.28 -9.62 -7.23
CA ALA A 24 -1.48 -8.21 -6.95
C ALA A 24 -1.81 -7.41 -8.22
N ALA A 25 -1.07 -7.64 -9.31
CA ALA A 25 -1.31 -6.97 -10.59
C ALA A 25 -2.68 -7.34 -11.19
N VAL A 26 -3.09 -8.61 -11.12
CA VAL A 26 -4.41 -9.08 -11.60
C VAL A 26 -5.53 -8.44 -10.78
N VAL A 27 -5.42 -8.40 -9.45
CA VAL A 27 -6.42 -7.75 -8.59
C VAL A 27 -6.54 -6.27 -8.94
N VAL A 28 -5.43 -5.57 -9.09
CA VAL A 28 -5.41 -4.16 -9.48
C VAL A 28 -6.00 -3.95 -10.89
N ALA A 29 -5.69 -4.83 -11.85
CA ALA A 29 -6.24 -4.76 -13.20
C ALA A 29 -7.75 -5.00 -13.23
N VAL A 30 -8.27 -5.96 -12.46
CA VAL A 30 -9.71 -6.20 -12.33
C VAL A 30 -10.40 -5.00 -11.69
N LEU A 31 -9.85 -4.44 -10.62
CA LEU A 31 -10.38 -3.21 -10.02
C LEU A 31 -10.35 -2.06 -11.03
N SER A 32 -9.24 -1.88 -11.75
CA SER A 32 -9.12 -0.83 -12.76
C SER A 32 -10.08 -1.00 -13.94
N PHE A 33 -10.47 -2.23 -14.27
CA PHE A 33 -11.44 -2.50 -15.33
C PHE A 33 -12.87 -2.17 -14.91
N LEU A 34 -13.20 -2.35 -13.62
CA LEU A 34 -14.54 -2.10 -13.07
C LEU A 34 -14.82 -0.62 -12.75
N TYR A 35 -13.78 0.21 -12.64
CA TYR A 35 -13.90 1.64 -12.32
C TYR A 35 -13.47 2.52 -13.49
N ASN A 36 -14.11 3.69 -13.65
CA ASN A 36 -13.69 4.67 -14.66
C ASN A 36 -12.23 5.10 -14.44
N LEU A 37 -11.43 5.11 -15.52
CA LEU A 37 -10.02 5.49 -15.50
C LEU A 37 -9.85 7.00 -15.34
N THR A 38 -9.91 7.47 -14.10
CA THR A 38 -9.47 8.83 -13.74
C THR A 38 -8.00 8.81 -13.34
N ILE A 39 -7.29 9.94 -13.48
CA ILE A 39 -5.89 10.08 -13.05
C ILE A 39 -5.75 9.69 -11.58
N SER A 40 -6.70 10.11 -10.74
CA SER A 40 -6.76 9.80 -9.31
C SER A 40 -6.85 8.28 -9.08
N ASN A 41 -7.73 7.57 -9.80
CA ASN A 41 -7.84 6.11 -9.70
C ASN A 41 -6.55 5.40 -10.15
N ILE A 42 -5.90 5.89 -11.22
CA ILE A 42 -4.64 5.32 -11.71
C ILE A 42 -3.54 5.46 -10.65
N ILE A 43 -3.38 6.65 -10.05
CA ILE A 43 -2.40 6.90 -8.99
C ILE A 43 -2.67 5.99 -7.77
N LEU A 44 -3.95 5.84 -7.41
CA LEU A 44 -4.37 4.98 -6.30
C LEU A 44 -4.02 3.52 -6.55
N PHE A 45 -4.43 3.00 -7.70
CA PHE A 45 -4.22 1.61 -8.07
C PHE A 45 -2.73 1.28 -8.22
N ALA A 46 -1.94 2.19 -8.80
CA ALA A 46 -0.49 2.06 -8.86
C ALA A 46 0.13 2.02 -7.45
N SER A 47 -0.34 2.86 -6.53
CA SER A 47 0.11 2.91 -5.15
C SER A 47 -0.24 1.63 -4.35
N VAL A 48 -1.48 1.15 -4.48
CA VAL A 48 -1.94 -0.09 -3.85
C VAL A 48 -1.17 -1.29 -4.41
N GLY A 49 -0.96 -1.33 -5.73
CA GLY A 49 -0.13 -2.33 -6.39
C GLY A 49 1.33 -2.31 -5.89
N ALA A 50 1.94 -1.13 -5.77
CA ALA A 50 3.28 -0.99 -5.20
C ALA A 50 3.33 -1.50 -3.75
N SER A 51 2.32 -1.19 -2.94
CA SER A 51 2.20 -1.70 -1.56
C SER A 51 2.13 -3.22 -1.52
N ALA A 52 1.31 -3.83 -2.38
CA ALA A 52 1.19 -5.27 -2.50
C ALA A 52 2.51 -5.94 -2.92
N ILE A 53 3.24 -5.34 -3.87
CA ILE A 53 4.56 -5.85 -4.29
C ILE A 53 5.57 -5.78 -3.14
N ILE A 54 5.63 -4.66 -2.42
CA ILE A 54 6.51 -4.49 -1.25
C ILE A 54 6.18 -5.52 -0.17
N LEU A 55 4.89 -5.73 0.07
CA LEU A 55 4.36 -6.64 1.10
C LEU A 55 4.53 -8.11 0.73
N THR A 56 4.62 -8.46 -0.54
CA THR A 56 4.84 -9.84 -0.96
C THR A 56 6.31 -10.22 -1.07
N ASN A 57 7.20 -9.22 -1.12
CA ASN A 57 8.64 -9.45 -1.16
C ASN A 57 9.17 -9.89 0.22
N THR A 58 9.64 -11.13 0.28
CA THR A 58 10.14 -11.76 1.52
C THR A 58 11.42 -11.14 2.09
N ARG A 59 12.23 -10.43 1.28
CA ARG A 59 13.46 -9.76 1.78
C ARG A 59 13.16 -8.48 2.55
N SER A 60 12.04 -7.85 2.24
CA SER A 60 11.57 -6.61 2.85
C SER A 60 10.61 -6.85 4.03
N HIS A 61 10.42 -8.12 4.44
CA HIS A 61 9.51 -8.53 5.53
C HIS A 61 9.81 -7.81 6.86
N HIS A 62 11.08 -7.57 7.17
CA HIS A 62 11.48 -6.84 8.38
C HIS A 62 11.21 -5.33 8.31
N LEU A 63 11.23 -4.73 7.12
CA LEU A 63 11.05 -3.29 6.91
C LEU A 63 9.58 -2.89 6.78
N PHE A 64 8.73 -3.79 6.28
CA PHE A 64 7.32 -3.49 5.99
C PHE A 64 6.39 -4.52 6.65
N LYS A 65 6.31 -4.45 7.98
CA LYS A 65 5.26 -5.13 8.74
C LYS A 65 3.90 -4.53 8.43
N LEU A 66 2.87 -5.35 8.49
CA LEU A 66 1.49 -4.91 8.25
C LEU A 66 1.08 -3.74 9.17
N LYS A 67 1.54 -3.73 10.43
CA LYS A 67 1.34 -2.60 11.36
C LYS A 67 1.86 -1.28 10.77
N THR A 68 3.08 -1.26 10.24
CA THR A 68 3.70 -0.05 9.68
C THR A 68 2.87 0.48 8.51
N ILE A 69 2.42 -0.42 7.63
CA ILE A 69 1.58 -0.08 6.49
C ILE A 69 0.22 0.47 6.95
N ILE A 70 -0.45 -0.21 7.89
CA ILE A 70 -1.73 0.25 8.45
C ILE A 70 -1.58 1.63 9.07
N THR A 71 -0.52 1.84 9.86
CA THR A 71 -0.22 3.12 10.50
C THR A 71 0.01 4.21 9.45
N ALA A 72 0.76 3.90 8.39
CA ALA A 72 1.04 4.86 7.33
C ALA A 72 -0.21 5.27 6.55
N TYR A 73 -1.07 4.32 6.19
CA TYR A 73 -2.35 4.63 5.53
C TYR A 73 -3.31 5.37 6.46
N PHE A 74 -3.27 5.08 7.77
CA PHE A 74 -4.06 5.81 8.76
C PHE A 74 -3.62 7.27 8.85
N ILE A 75 -2.30 7.52 8.91
CA ILE A 75 -1.73 8.87 8.84
C ILE A 75 -2.15 9.57 7.54
N ALA A 76 -2.06 8.88 6.41
CA ALA A 76 -2.44 9.42 5.11
C ALA A 76 -3.92 9.85 5.07
N ILE A 77 -4.86 9.03 5.56
CA ILE A 77 -6.28 9.41 5.54
C ILE A 77 -6.59 10.57 6.49
N VAL A 78 -5.99 10.60 7.69
CA VAL A 78 -6.18 11.70 8.64
C VAL A 78 -5.70 13.02 8.04
N ILE A 79 -4.49 13.03 7.49
CA ILE A 79 -3.91 14.24 6.90
C ILE A 79 -4.65 14.64 5.63
N SER A 80 -4.98 13.70 4.74
CA SER A 80 -5.80 13.99 3.57
C SER A 80 -7.15 14.60 3.94
N SER A 81 -7.78 14.11 5.02
CA SER A 81 -9.05 14.66 5.49
C SER A 81 -8.89 16.09 6.02
N LEU A 82 -7.81 16.36 6.76
CA LEU A 82 -7.50 17.71 7.25
C LEU A 82 -7.21 18.69 6.12
N VAL A 83 -6.40 18.29 5.13
CA VAL A 83 -6.11 19.14 3.95
C VAL A 83 -7.37 19.34 3.11
N TYR A 84 -8.21 18.30 2.96
CA TYR A 84 -9.52 18.44 2.29
C TYR A 84 -10.40 19.47 2.98
N LEU A 85 -10.57 19.38 4.31
CA LEU A 85 -11.35 20.35 5.08
C LEU A 85 -10.78 21.77 4.96
N LEU A 86 -9.47 21.92 5.06
CA LEU A 86 -8.81 23.22 4.85
C LEU A 86 -9.09 23.78 3.44
N ASN A 87 -9.02 22.92 2.42
CA ASN A 87 -9.27 23.30 1.04
C ASN A 87 -10.73 23.73 0.81
N THR A 88 -11.70 23.14 1.52
CA THR A 88 -13.10 23.56 1.44
C THR A 88 -13.34 24.96 2.03
N ILE A 89 -12.49 25.42 2.95
CA ILE A 89 -12.60 26.75 3.59
C ILE A 89 -11.87 27.82 2.78
N VAL A 90 -10.65 27.50 2.30
CA VAL A 90 -9.72 28.50 1.75
C VAL A 90 -9.57 28.41 0.22
N THR A 91 -10.06 27.35 -0.42
CA THR A 91 -9.94 27.08 -1.87
C THR A 91 -8.49 27.21 -2.38
N LEU A 92 -7.63 26.31 -1.89
CA LEU A 92 -6.21 26.31 -2.23
C LEU A 92 -5.97 25.83 -3.66
N HIS A 93 -4.95 26.39 -4.32
CA HIS A 93 -4.49 25.90 -5.61
C HIS A 93 -3.97 24.46 -5.51
N THR A 94 -4.20 23.63 -6.53
CA THR A 94 -3.82 22.21 -6.55
C THR A 94 -2.36 21.97 -6.18
N SER A 95 -1.43 22.80 -6.65
CA SER A 95 0.00 22.69 -6.32
C SER A 95 0.28 22.83 -4.81
N ILE A 96 -0.46 23.70 -4.12
CA ILE A 96 -0.34 23.91 -2.67
C ILE A 96 -0.90 22.70 -1.93
N ASN A 97 -2.07 22.19 -2.36
CA ASN A 97 -2.65 20.96 -1.79
C ASN A 97 -1.69 19.77 -1.91
N LEU A 98 -1.07 19.58 -3.07
CA LEU A 98 -0.09 18.51 -3.28
C LEU A 98 1.15 18.68 -2.40
N PHE A 99 1.68 19.91 -2.31
CA PHE A 99 2.80 20.21 -1.41
C PHE A 99 2.46 19.87 0.05
N LEU A 100 1.31 20.33 0.54
CA LEU A 100 0.87 20.07 1.91
C LEU A 100 0.72 18.57 2.18
N LEU A 101 0.13 17.82 1.26
CA LEU A 101 -0.02 16.37 1.42
C LEU A 101 1.34 15.66 1.46
N ILE A 102 2.22 15.93 0.50
CA ILE A 102 3.54 15.29 0.44
C ILE A 102 4.34 15.63 1.70
N PHE A 103 4.36 16.90 2.09
CA PHE A 103 5.10 17.36 3.26
C PHE A 103 4.52 16.80 4.56
N LEU A 104 3.23 17.02 4.83
CA LEU A 104 2.61 16.62 6.10
C LEU A 104 2.54 15.10 6.26
N VAL A 105 2.17 14.36 5.20
CA VAL A 105 2.16 12.90 5.24
C VAL A 105 3.59 12.40 5.38
N GLY A 106 4.52 12.83 4.53
CA GLY A 106 5.92 12.40 4.60
C GLY A 106 6.57 12.67 5.97
N PHE A 107 6.38 13.88 6.50
CA PHE A 107 6.86 14.26 7.82
C PHE A 107 6.24 13.41 8.93
N SER A 108 4.94 13.16 8.87
CA SER A 108 4.25 12.32 9.87
C SER A 108 4.70 10.86 9.77
N LEU A 109 4.88 10.31 8.56
CA LEU A 109 5.43 8.96 8.39
C LEU A 109 6.83 8.84 9.01
N PHE A 110 7.64 9.89 8.92
CA PHE A 110 8.93 9.95 9.58
C PHE A 110 8.79 9.99 11.11
N LEU A 111 7.93 10.86 11.66
CA LEU A 111 7.73 10.98 13.11
C LEU A 111 7.19 9.71 13.78
N PHE A 112 6.37 8.92 13.07
CA PHE A 112 5.75 7.72 13.60
C PHE A 112 6.51 6.42 13.25
N ASP A 113 7.72 6.52 12.69
CA ASP A 113 8.49 5.38 12.16
C ASP A 113 7.66 4.49 11.22
N ALA A 114 6.77 5.12 10.46
CA ALA A 114 5.77 4.49 9.62
C ALA A 114 6.12 4.62 8.12
N SER A 115 7.39 4.42 7.77
CA SER A 115 7.86 4.65 6.40
C SER A 115 7.22 3.68 5.40
N HIS A 116 6.19 4.16 4.70
CA HIS A 116 5.53 3.45 3.60
C HIS A 116 5.20 4.44 2.48
N PRO A 117 6.15 4.70 1.56
CA PRO A 117 6.00 5.73 0.52
C PRO A 117 4.68 5.66 -0.29
N PRO A 118 4.10 4.48 -0.59
CA PRO A 118 2.79 4.42 -1.26
C PRO A 118 1.66 5.13 -0.49
N ALA A 119 1.73 5.27 0.83
CA ALA A 119 0.72 6.02 1.58
C ALA A 119 0.65 7.50 1.13
N ILE A 120 1.78 8.11 0.74
CA ILE A 120 1.84 9.47 0.21
C ILE A 120 1.12 9.54 -1.14
N ALA A 121 1.41 8.63 -2.07
CA ALA A 121 0.73 8.59 -3.37
C ALA A 121 -0.79 8.39 -3.22
N SER A 122 -1.20 7.59 -2.23
CA SER A 122 -2.62 7.39 -1.90
C SER A 122 -3.28 8.68 -1.39
N SER A 123 -2.60 9.43 -0.51
CA SER A 123 -3.09 10.73 -0.03
C SER A 123 -3.28 11.77 -1.14
N ILE A 124 -2.43 11.75 -2.16
CA ILE A 124 -2.55 12.58 -3.36
C ILE A 124 -3.80 12.18 -4.15
N SER A 125 -3.95 10.89 -4.43
CA SER A 125 -5.13 10.38 -5.14
C SER A 125 -6.44 10.76 -4.43
N PHE A 126 -6.46 10.64 -3.10
CA PHE A 126 -7.61 10.98 -2.26
C PHE A 126 -8.12 12.41 -2.49
N ILE A 127 -7.21 13.39 -2.58
CA ILE A 127 -7.61 14.78 -2.81
C ILE A 127 -7.99 15.05 -4.26
N LEU A 128 -7.33 14.37 -5.21
CA LEU A 128 -7.63 14.49 -6.64
C LEU A 128 -8.93 13.78 -7.03
N LEU A 129 -9.44 12.85 -6.22
CA LEU A 129 -10.67 12.12 -6.50
C LEU A 129 -11.91 13.02 -6.40
N ASP A 130 -11.79 14.15 -5.69
CA ASP A 130 -12.85 15.12 -5.39
C ASP A 130 -14.17 14.44 -4.98
N ARG A 131 -14.08 13.55 -3.98
CA ARG A 131 -15.22 12.82 -3.43
C ARG A 131 -15.49 13.22 -1.99
N PRO A 132 -16.74 13.07 -1.52
CA PRO A 132 -17.07 13.27 -0.12
C PRO A 132 -16.20 12.40 0.80
N LEU A 133 -15.86 12.93 1.99
CA LEU A 133 -14.99 12.28 2.98
C LEU A 133 -15.38 10.83 3.30
N ILE A 134 -16.67 10.49 3.27
CA ILE A 134 -17.15 9.13 3.55
C ILE A 134 -16.59 8.10 2.55
N TYR A 135 -16.43 8.47 1.28
CA TYR A 135 -15.82 7.59 0.27
C TYR A 135 -14.34 7.36 0.54
N LEU A 136 -13.66 8.35 1.11
CA LEU A 136 -12.27 8.22 1.55
C LEU A 136 -12.12 7.14 2.61
N ILE A 137 -13.03 7.14 3.58
CA ILE A 137 -13.07 6.16 4.67
C ILE A 137 -13.33 4.76 4.11
N TYR A 138 -14.33 4.60 3.24
CA TYR A 138 -14.59 3.31 2.58
C TYR A 138 -13.40 2.81 1.79
N LEU A 139 -12.74 3.70 1.05
CA LEU A 139 -11.58 3.36 0.25
C LEU A 139 -10.38 2.95 1.12
N PHE A 140 -10.16 3.64 2.23
CA PHE A 140 -9.15 3.25 3.21
C PHE A 140 -9.42 1.84 3.77
N PHE A 141 -10.64 1.54 4.21
CA PHE A 141 -10.98 0.20 4.69
C PHE A 141 -10.82 -0.87 3.61
N ALA A 142 -11.18 -0.56 2.36
CA ALA A 142 -10.98 -1.47 1.23
C ALA A 142 -9.48 -1.78 1.00
N ILE A 143 -8.62 -0.76 1.02
CA ILE A 143 -7.16 -0.92 0.88
C ILE A 143 -6.59 -1.72 2.05
N MET A 144 -7.01 -1.43 3.29
CA MET A 144 -6.60 -2.16 4.48
C MET A 144 -6.98 -3.64 4.41
N MET A 145 -8.23 -3.93 4.07
CA MET A 145 -8.72 -5.30 3.93
C MET A 145 -7.94 -6.04 2.85
N LEU A 146 -7.72 -5.40 1.69
CA LEU A 146 -6.94 -5.98 0.59
C LEU A 146 -5.51 -6.31 1.03
N LEU A 147 -4.81 -5.39 1.68
CA LEU A 147 -3.42 -5.61 2.11
C LEU A 147 -3.31 -6.69 3.19
N VAL A 148 -4.27 -6.77 4.10
CA VAL A 148 -4.37 -7.85 5.10
C VAL A 148 -4.56 -9.20 4.40
N ILE A 149 -5.51 -9.30 3.46
CA ILE A 149 -5.77 -10.53 2.69
C ILE A 149 -4.54 -10.93 1.89
N LEU A 150 -3.90 -10.00 1.19
CA LEU A 150 -2.68 -10.27 0.42
C LEU A 150 -1.54 -10.78 1.30
N ARG A 151 -1.32 -10.18 2.46
CA ARG A 151 -0.31 -10.66 3.41
C ARG A 151 -0.66 -12.05 3.95
N PHE A 152 -1.93 -12.30 4.25
CA PHE A 152 -2.40 -13.61 4.69
C PHE A 152 -2.13 -14.68 3.62
N ILE A 153 -2.52 -14.42 2.36
CA ILE A 153 -2.23 -15.32 1.23
C ILE A 153 -0.72 -15.53 1.09
N THR A 154 0.09 -14.48 1.26
CA THR A 154 1.55 -14.60 1.22
C THR A 154 2.08 -15.54 2.31
N TYR A 155 1.52 -15.51 3.51
CA TYR A 155 1.86 -16.43 4.59
C TYR A 155 1.43 -17.87 4.31
N VAL A 156 0.28 -18.07 3.66
CA VAL A 156 -0.20 -19.41 3.28
C VAL A 156 0.62 -20.00 2.13
N ALA A 157 1.00 -19.17 1.16
CA ALA A 157 1.69 -19.63 -0.06
C ALA A 157 3.22 -19.68 0.09
N SER A 158 3.81 -18.91 1.01
CA SER A 158 5.26 -18.83 1.17
C SER A 158 5.79 -19.96 2.05
N PRO A 159 6.68 -20.84 1.55
CA PRO A 159 7.28 -21.90 2.35
C PRO A 159 8.24 -21.38 3.43
N LYS A 160 8.56 -20.08 3.42
CA LYS A 160 9.48 -19.44 4.39
C LYS A 160 8.76 -18.79 5.57
N LEU A 161 7.45 -18.62 5.48
CA LEU A 161 6.65 -17.92 6.49
C LEU A 161 5.74 -18.93 7.17
N SER A 162 5.75 -18.95 8.50
CA SER A 162 4.83 -19.79 9.27
C SER A 162 3.56 -19.02 9.53
N ILE A 163 2.39 -19.61 9.24
CA ILE A 163 1.08 -19.00 9.53
C ILE A 163 0.92 -18.65 11.01
N LYS A 164 1.57 -19.40 11.90
CA LYS A 164 1.58 -19.14 13.35
C LYS A 164 2.23 -17.79 13.69
N ASP A 165 3.11 -17.28 12.84
CA ASP A 165 3.78 -16.00 13.02
C ASP A 165 3.00 -14.82 12.43
N PHE A 166 1.86 -15.05 11.77
CA PHE A 166 1.08 -13.98 11.14
C PHE A 166 0.66 -12.90 12.14
N TYR A 167 0.29 -13.26 13.38
CA TYR A 167 -0.08 -12.27 14.40
C TYR A 167 1.07 -11.30 14.74
N LYS A 168 2.34 -11.69 14.52
CA LYS A 168 3.51 -10.84 14.79
C LYS A 168 3.62 -9.67 13.81
N GLU A 169 2.89 -9.71 12.69
CA GLU A 169 2.74 -8.60 11.73
C GLU A 169 2.09 -7.37 12.36
N PHE A 170 1.29 -7.57 13.39
CA PHE A 170 0.57 -6.49 14.09
C PHE A 170 1.34 -5.98 15.32
N LYS A 171 2.47 -6.60 15.70
CA LYS A 171 3.28 -6.20 16.87
C LYS A 171 4.42 -5.25 16.48
N LYS A 172 4.71 -4.27 17.37
CA LYS A 172 5.84 -3.33 17.22
C LYS A 172 7.17 -4.11 17.21
N LEU A 173 8.11 -3.72 16.35
CA LEU A 173 9.52 -4.09 16.55
C LEU A 173 10.00 -3.26 17.74
N ILE A 174 10.33 -3.95 18.83
CA ILE A 174 11.08 -3.37 19.96
C ILE A 174 12.55 -3.39 19.55
#